data_AF-A0A9D0CQN0-F1
#
_entry.id   AF-A0A9D0CQN0-F1
#
_cell.length_a   1.000
_cell.length_b   1.000
_cell.length_c   1.000
_cell.angle_alpha   90.00
_cell.angle_beta   90.00
_cell.angle_gamma   90.00
#
_symmetry.space_group_name_H-M   'P 1'
#
loop_
_entity.id
_entity.type
_entity.pdbx_description
1 polymer ?
#
loop_
_entity_poly.entity_id
_entity_poly.type
_entity_poly.pdbx_seq_one_letter_code
_entity_poly.pdbx_strand_id
1 'polypeptide(L)'
;EPPMPDASILSYMLLGQPPGTKGGSYTLGKYLTPDLYVGYSIGLFNAINTFNLRYKLTDRLGLQAASGLANSADLIYTIER
;
A
#
# COMPACT_ATOMS: atom_id res chain seq x y z
N GLU A 1 30.55 -15.75 -8.77
CA GLU A 1 29.62 -15.83 -7.62
C GLU A 1 28.28 -15.25 -8.02
N PRO A 2 27.16 -15.93 -7.75
CA PRO A 2 25.86 -15.35 -7.99
C PRO A 2 25.66 -14.11 -7.11
N PRO A 3 24.99 -13.04 -7.61
CA PRO A 3 24.86 -11.77 -6.91
C PRO A 3 23.93 -11.79 -5.67
N MET A 4 23.28 -12.92 -5.36
CA MET A 4 22.41 -13.06 -4.18
C MET A 4 22.71 -14.32 -3.37
N PRO A 5 22.74 -14.22 -2.03
CA PRO A 5 22.80 -15.38 -1.13
C PRO A 5 21.50 -16.21 -1.14
N ASP A 6 21.61 -17.54 -1.02
CA ASP A 6 20.49 -18.49 -1.11
C ASP A 6 19.37 -18.26 -0.07
N ALA A 7 19.72 -17.81 1.13
CA ALA A 7 18.77 -17.50 2.20
C ALA A 7 17.78 -16.37 1.81
N SER A 8 18.21 -15.46 0.94
CA SER A 8 17.41 -14.35 0.45
C SER A 8 16.32 -14.80 -0.53
N ILE A 9 16.57 -15.88 -1.28
CA ILE A 9 15.62 -16.46 -2.25
C ILE A 9 14.50 -17.17 -1.51
N LEU A 10 14.82 -17.92 -0.46
CA LEU A 10 13.82 -18.61 0.38
C LEU A 10 12.86 -17.62 1.06
N SER A 11 13.39 -16.49 1.52
CA SER A 11 12.59 -15.42 2.12
C SER A 11 11.60 -14.83 1.11
N TYR A 12 12.01 -14.66 -0.14
CA TYR A 12 11.13 -14.18 -1.21
C TYR A 12 10.00 -15.16 -1.52
N MET A 13 10.28 -16.46 -1.55
CA MET A 13 9.24 -17.48 -1.82
C MET A 13 8.22 -17.60 -0.68
N LEU A 14 8.66 -17.43 0.58
CA LEU A 14 7.79 -17.58 1.74
C LEU A 14 6.97 -16.32 2.05
N LEU A 15 7.57 -15.13 1.88
CA LEU A 15 6.96 -13.85 2.25
C LEU A 15 6.55 -12.97 1.06
N GLY A 16 6.89 -13.36 -0.17
CA GLY A 16 6.59 -12.57 -1.38
C GLY A 16 7.31 -11.22 -1.43
N GLN A 17 8.35 -11.00 -0.62
CA GLN A 17 8.97 -9.69 -0.43
C GLN A 17 10.49 -9.72 -0.66
N PRO A 18 11.07 -8.76 -1.41
CA PRO A 18 12.49 -8.74 -1.70
C PRO A 18 13.38 -8.64 -0.45
N PRO A 19 14.58 -9.24 -0.49
CA PRO A 19 15.55 -9.21 0.60
C PRO A 19 16.01 -7.77 0.90
N GLY A 20 15.97 -7.38 2.17
CA GLY A 20 16.19 -6.01 2.66
C GLY A 20 14.92 -5.38 3.25
N THR A 21 13.74 -5.86 2.86
CA THR A 21 12.48 -5.34 3.38
C THR A 21 12.04 -6.12 4.61
N LYS A 22 12.59 -5.79 5.80
CA LYS A 22 11.98 -6.21 7.08
C LYS A 22 10.55 -5.65 7.13
N GLY A 23 9.56 -6.53 7.23
CA GLY A 23 8.14 -6.17 7.09
C GLY A 23 7.50 -5.77 8.40
N GLY A 24 6.94 -4.56 8.44
CA GLY A 24 6.13 -4.05 9.54
C GLY A 24 5.75 -2.61 9.26
N SER A 25 4.46 -2.31 9.33
CA SER A 25 3.95 -0.95 9.13
C SER A 25 2.87 -0.64 10.16
N TYR A 26 2.82 0.61 10.57
CA TYR A 26 1.77 1.15 11.41
C TYR A 26 0.92 2.10 10.59
N THR A 27 -0.39 1.86 10.53
CA THR A 27 -1.32 2.68 9.74
C THR A 27 -2.21 3.50 10.65
N LEU A 28 -2.22 4.80 10.41
CA LEU A 28 -3.12 5.77 11.00
C LEU A 28 -4.10 6.20 9.93
N GLY A 29 -5.39 6.26 10.23
CA GLY A 29 -6.37 6.74 9.25
C GLY A 29 -7.67 7.17 9.88
N LYS A 30 -8.38 8.03 9.14
CA LYS A 30 -9.65 8.60 9.57
C LYS A 30 -10.55 8.86 8.36
N TYR A 31 -11.84 8.71 8.60
CA TYR A 31 -12.87 9.22 7.70
C TYR A 31 -13.13 10.70 7.99
N LEU A 32 -12.84 11.56 7.00
CA LEU A 32 -13.14 13.00 7.08
C LEU A 32 -14.59 13.29 6.72
N THR A 33 -15.14 12.47 5.82
CA THR A 33 -16.56 12.38 5.50
C THR A 33 -16.93 10.90 5.40
N PRO A 34 -18.23 10.53 5.34
CA PRO A 34 -18.64 9.15 5.09
C PRO A 34 -18.01 8.54 3.82
N ASP A 35 -17.68 9.39 2.86
CA ASP A 35 -17.18 9.01 1.54
C ASP A 35 -15.66 9.24 1.36
N LEU A 36 -15.00 9.97 2.27
CA LEU A 36 -13.57 10.31 2.18
C LEU A 36 -12.79 9.71 3.34
N TYR A 37 -11.96 8.72 3.02
CA TYR A 37 -10.97 8.15 3.91
C TYR A 37 -9.58 8.70 3.58
N VAL A 38 -8.86 9.09 4.63
CA VAL A 38 -7.46 9.49 4.55
C VAL A 38 -6.66 8.65 5.53
N GLY A 39 -5.56 8.10 5.06
CA GLY A 39 -4.66 7.25 5.84
C GLY A 39 -3.20 7.57 5.60
N TYR A 40 -2.37 7.23 6.56
CA TYR A 40 -0.93 7.34 6.52
C TYR A 40 -0.32 6.11 7.17
N SER A 41 0.47 5.38 6.39
CA SER A 41 1.15 4.15 6.80
C SER A 41 2.64 4.44 6.95
N ILE A 42 3.20 4.12 8.10
CA ILE A 42 4.61 4.32 8.43
C ILE A 42 5.27 2.96 8.50
N GLY A 43 6.26 2.71 7.64
CA GLY A 43 7.11 1.52 7.71
C GLY A 43 8.02 1.59 8.93
N LEU A 44 7.96 0.56 9.78
CA LEU A 44 8.67 0.50 11.06
C LEU A 44 10.14 0.11 10.91
N PHE A 45 10.48 -0.60 9.83
CA PHE A 45 11.84 -1.11 9.61
C PHE A 45 12.55 -0.50 8.40
N ASN A 46 11.77 -0.10 7.41
CA ASN A 46 12.20 0.74 6.31
C ASN A 46 11.32 1.98 6.45
N ALA A 47 11.90 3.14 6.75
CA ALA A 47 11.20 4.39 7.03
C ALA A 47 10.47 4.93 5.78
N ILE A 48 9.53 4.13 5.29
CA ILE A 48 8.73 4.36 4.11
C ILE A 48 7.40 4.88 4.61
N ASN A 49 7.11 6.10 4.21
CA ASN A 49 5.89 6.79 4.57
C ASN A 49 4.94 6.74 3.37
N THR A 50 3.79 6.10 3.54
CA THR A 50 2.77 5.97 2.50
C THR A 50 1.50 6.69 2.90
N PHE A 51 1.20 7.79 2.24
CA PHE A 51 -0.09 8.44 2.28
C PHE A 51 -1.09 7.70 1.39
N ASN A 52 -2.30 7.47 1.91
CA ASN A 52 -3.39 6.78 1.24
C ASN A 52 -4.64 7.66 1.27
N LEU A 53 -5.29 7.81 0.13
CA LEU A 53 -6.52 8.55 -0.02
C LEU A 53 -7.54 7.68 -0.76
N ARG A 54 -8.74 7.56 -0.21
CA ARG A 54 -9.85 6.87 -0.86
C ARG A 54 -11.07 7.75 -0.80
N TYR A 55 -11.63 8.05 -1.97
CA TYR A 55 -12.82 8.88 -2.10
C TYR A 55 -13.89 8.16 -2.91
N LYS A 56 -15.11 8.08 -2.38
CA LYS A 56 -16.27 7.57 -3.09
C LYS A 56 -16.94 8.73 -3.83
N LEU A 57 -16.84 8.74 -5.16
CA LEU A 57 -17.45 9.77 -6.02
C LEU A 57 -18.95 9.51 -6.19
N THR A 58 -19.34 8.25 -6.35
CA THR A 58 -20.73 7.77 -6.44
C THR A 58 -20.81 6.36 -5.87
N ASP A 59 -22.03 5.78 -5.78
CA ASP A 59 -22.22 4.39 -5.34
C ASP A 59 -21.47 3.35 -6.18
N ARG A 60 -21.10 3.71 -7.41
CA ARG A 60 -20.40 2.84 -8.34
C ARG A 60 -18.98 3.30 -8.66
N LEU A 61 -18.61 4.54 -8.34
CA LEU A 61 -17.32 5.11 -8.72
C LEU A 61 -16.52 5.51 -7.48
N GLY A 62 -15.33 4.94 -7.34
CA GLY A 62 -14.35 5.30 -6.32
C GLY A 62 -13.06 5.80 -6.95
N LEU A 63 -12.36 6.64 -6.22
CA LEU A 63 -11.01 7.08 -6.51
C LEU A 63 -10.11 6.63 -5.37
N GLN A 64 -8.97 6.04 -5.71
CA GLN A 64 -7.93 5.70 -4.77
C GLN A 64 -6.63 6.35 -5.22
N ALA A 65 -5.90 6.92 -4.28
CA ALA A 65 -4.58 7.45 -4.54
C ALA A 65 -3.65 7.02 -3.40
N ALA A 66 -2.43 6.68 -3.75
CA ALA A 66 -1.38 6.39 -2.78
C ALA A 66 -0.12 7.14 -3.16
N SER A 67 0.58 7.67 -2.17
CA SER A 67 1.84 8.38 -2.34
C SER A 67 2.84 7.94 -1.30
N GLY A 68 4.04 7.54 -1.72
CA GLY A 68 5.10 7.07 -0.84
C GLY A 68 6.36 6.80 -1.63
N LEU A 69 6.85 5.56 -1.64
CA LEU A 69 7.92 5.16 -2.57
C LEU A 69 7.52 5.29 -4.05
N ALA A 70 6.24 5.04 -4.34
CA ALA A 70 5.66 5.23 -5.64
C ALA A 70 4.33 5.97 -5.47
N ASN A 71 4.01 6.82 -6.45
CA ASN A 71 2.75 7.55 -6.50
C ASN A 71 1.82 6.84 -7.49
N SER A 72 0.59 6.61 -7.08
CA SER A 72 -0.44 5.96 -7.88
C SER A 72 -1.78 6.65 -7.66
N ALA A 73 -2.62 6.61 -8.69
CA ALA A 73 -3.98 7.10 -8.65
C ALA A 73 -4.83 6.23 -9.57
N ASP A 74 -5.83 5.57 -8.98
CA ASP A 74 -6.69 4.60 -9.64
C ASP A 74 -8.15 5.05 -9.53
N LEU A 75 -8.91 4.87 -10.61
CA LEU A 75 -10.37 4.92 -10.58
C LEU A 75 -10.94 3.51 -10.59
N ILE A 76 -11.91 3.28 -9.72
CA ILE A 76 -12.55 1.98 -9.53
C ILE A 76 -14.03 2.13 -9.82
N TYR A 77 -14.50 1.40 -10.82
CA TYR A 77 -15.91 1.35 -11.18
C TYR A 77 -16.50 -0.02 -10.81
N THR A 78 -17.54 -0.02 -9.99
CA THR A 78 -18.24 -1.22 -9.50
C THR A 78 -19.52 -1.41 -10.30
N ILE A 79 -19.67 -2.58 -10.90
CA ILE A 79 -20.89 -2.99 -11.63
C ILE A 79 -21.62 -4.01 -10.76
N GLU A 80 -22.72 -3.60 -10.16
CA GLU A 80 -23.65 -4.52 -9.50
C GLU A 80 -24.61 -5.08 -10.57
N ARG A 81 -24.79 -6.40 -10.58
CA ARG A 81 -25.59 -7.13 -11.58
C ARG A 81 -26.87 -7.66 -10.97
#